data_AF-A0A969A9B7-F1
#
_entry.id   AF-A0A969A9B7-F1
#
_cell.length_a   1.000
_cell.length_b   1.000
_cell.length_c   1.000
_cell.angle_alpha   90.00
_cell.angle_beta   90.00
_cell.angle_gamma   90.00
#
_symmetry.space_group_name_H-M   'P 1'
#
loop_
_entity.id
_entity.type
_entity.pdbx_description
1 polymer ?
#
loop_
_entity_poly.entity_id
_entity_poly.type
_entity_poly.pdbx_seq_one_letter_code
_entity_poly.pdbx_strand_id
1 'polypeptide(L)'
;MQCRQQPQTNTKKIPRWFVKFVLLRTQNKPDFQQTLFALLEPMTPQEWCSIWIPIMHPEVEVPYSGERNPYGYIKACTATLSALTGYNPKTVEGWFYGKSYHYSVGILLRCFHLMFKFGSKLCPRV
;
A
#
# COMPACT_ATOMS: atom_id res chain seq x y z
N MET A 1 -7.74 2.59 33.73
CA MET A 1 -8.10 3.22 32.44
C MET A 1 -8.11 2.13 31.38
N GLN A 2 -9.27 1.78 30.83
CA GLN A 2 -9.38 0.74 29.79
C GLN A 2 -9.01 1.35 28.43
N CYS A 3 -7.87 0.94 27.88
CA CYS A 3 -7.56 1.15 26.47
C CYS A 3 -8.58 0.37 25.63
N ARG A 4 -9.56 1.08 25.05
CA ARG A 4 -10.39 0.54 23.97
C ARG A 4 -9.46 0.19 22.81
N GLN A 5 -9.13 -1.09 22.67
CA GLN A 5 -8.66 -1.63 21.41
C GLN A 5 -9.80 -1.41 20.41
N GLN A 6 -9.64 -0.44 19.51
CA GLN A 6 -10.50 -0.38 18.33
C GLN A 6 -10.23 -1.67 17.55
N PRO A 7 -11.24 -2.51 17.28
CA PRO A 7 -11.07 -3.58 16.32
C PRO A 7 -10.87 -2.89 14.98
N GLN A 8 -9.63 -2.87 14.49
CA GLN A 8 -9.36 -2.53 13.09
C GLN A 8 -10.01 -3.61 12.23
N THR A 9 -11.29 -3.44 11.94
CA THR A 9 -11.98 -4.15 10.88
C THR A 9 -11.51 -3.60 9.54
N ASN A 10 -10.20 -3.76 9.26
CA ASN A 10 -9.63 -3.61 7.93
C ASN A 10 -10.09 -4.79 7.07
N THR A 11 -11.38 -4.87 6.84
CA THR A 11 -11.89 -5.60 5.67
C THR A 11 -11.45 -4.77 4.47
N LYS A 12 -10.28 -5.08 3.93
CA LYS A 12 -9.75 -4.52 2.69
C LYS A 12 -10.77 -4.81 1.58
N LYS A 13 -11.75 -3.92 1.41
CA LYS A 13 -12.88 -4.15 0.50
C LYS A 13 -12.39 -3.96 -0.92
N ILE A 14 -12.30 -5.06 -1.64
CA ILE A 14 -12.09 -5.05 -3.09
C ILE A 14 -13.33 -4.39 -3.74
N PRO A 15 -13.17 -3.32 -4.53
CA PRO A 15 -14.29 -2.63 -5.16
C PRO A 15 -15.05 -3.54 -6.13
N ARG A 16 -16.38 -3.39 -6.17
CA ARG A 16 -17.25 -4.20 -7.05
C ARG A 16 -16.88 -4.11 -8.53
N TRP A 17 -16.47 -2.93 -9.00
CA TRP A 17 -16.04 -2.75 -10.39
C TRP A 17 -14.79 -3.59 -10.70
N PHE A 18 -13.91 -3.74 -9.73
CA PHE A 18 -12.68 -4.50 -9.87
C PHE A 18 -12.95 -6.00 -9.88
N VAL A 19 -13.83 -6.48 -9.00
CA VAL A 19 -14.36 -7.84 -9.04
C VAL A 19 -14.94 -8.14 -10.43
N LYS A 20 -15.78 -7.25 -10.96
CA LYS A 20 -16.36 -7.40 -12.31
C LYS A 20 -15.28 -7.48 -13.40
N PHE A 21 -14.26 -6.63 -13.33
CA PHE A 21 -13.13 -6.67 -14.28
C PHE A 21 -12.40 -8.02 -14.25
N VAL A 22 -12.07 -8.53 -13.06
CA VAL A 22 -11.41 -9.83 -12.89
C VAL A 22 -12.27 -10.93 -13.51
N LEU A 23 -13.56 -10.99 -13.15
CA LEU A 23 -14.49 -12.00 -13.69
C LEU A 23 -14.57 -11.97 -15.22
N LEU A 24 -14.65 -10.78 -15.82
CA LEU A 24 -14.69 -10.60 -17.28
C LEU A 24 -13.40 -11.04 -17.96
N ARG A 25 -12.24 -10.78 -17.34
CA ARG A 25 -10.94 -11.11 -17.94
C ARG A 25 -10.54 -12.57 -17.78
N THR A 26 -11.01 -13.25 -16.74
CA THR A 26 -10.62 -14.64 -16.50
C THR A 26 -11.51 -15.68 -17.19
N GLN A 27 -12.60 -15.26 -17.86
CA GLN A 27 -13.56 -16.17 -18.51
C GLN A 27 -13.99 -17.33 -17.60
N ASN A 28 -14.23 -17.05 -16.31
CA ASN A 28 -14.60 -18.05 -15.29
C ASN A 28 -13.56 -19.14 -14.98
N LYS A 29 -12.27 -18.95 -15.29
CA LYS A 29 -11.21 -19.82 -14.76
C LYS A 29 -10.98 -19.55 -13.26
N PRO A 30 -11.38 -20.44 -12.34
CA PRO A 30 -11.40 -20.15 -10.91
C PRO A 30 -9.99 -19.94 -10.33
N ASP A 31 -9.01 -20.74 -10.74
CA ASP A 31 -7.62 -20.62 -10.26
C ASP A 31 -6.99 -19.27 -10.64
N PHE A 32 -7.30 -18.78 -11.84
CA PHE A 32 -6.80 -17.50 -12.31
C PHE A 32 -7.50 -16.32 -11.60
N GLN A 33 -8.78 -16.47 -11.26
CA GLN A 33 -9.49 -15.48 -10.44
C GLN A 33 -8.88 -15.36 -9.05
N GLN A 34 -8.66 -16.50 -8.36
CA GLN A 34 -8.03 -16.52 -7.04
C GLN A 34 -6.64 -15.88 -7.09
N THR A 35 -5.85 -16.22 -8.12
CA THR A 35 -4.53 -15.62 -8.34
C THR A 35 -4.61 -14.10 -8.50
N LEU A 36 -5.53 -13.59 -9.33
CA LEU A 36 -5.68 -12.14 -9.52
C LEU A 36 -6.17 -11.42 -8.27
N PHE A 37 -7.12 -12.00 -7.52
CA PHE A 37 -7.59 -11.41 -6.27
C PHE A 37 -6.49 -11.37 -5.21
N ALA A 38 -5.67 -12.42 -5.08
CA ALA A 38 -4.53 -12.44 -4.18
C ALA A 38 -3.43 -11.46 -4.63
N LEU A 39 -3.15 -11.38 -5.93
CA LEU A 39 -2.18 -10.45 -6.48
C LEU A 39 -2.63 -9.00 -6.28
N LEU A 40 -3.92 -8.70 -6.36
CA LEU A 40 -4.44 -7.33 -6.39
C LEU A 40 -5.16 -6.94 -5.10
N GLU A 41 -4.93 -7.69 -4.02
CA GLU A 41 -5.35 -7.32 -2.68
C GLU A 41 -4.80 -5.92 -2.33
N PRO A 42 -5.67 -4.96 -1.96
CA PRO A 42 -5.24 -3.60 -1.67
C PRO A 42 -4.17 -3.53 -0.59
N MET A 43 -3.20 -2.64 -0.79
CA MET A 43 -2.11 -2.38 0.15
C MET A 43 -2.32 -1.02 0.80
N THR A 44 -2.25 -0.96 2.13
CA THR A 44 -2.37 0.33 2.85
C THR A 44 -1.12 1.20 2.63
N PRO A 45 -1.22 2.53 2.79
CA PRO A 45 -0.06 3.43 2.80
C PRO A 45 1.05 2.98 3.76
N GLN A 46 0.68 2.51 4.96
CA GLN A 46 1.60 2.04 5.99
C GLN A 46 2.33 0.77 5.57
N GLU A 47 1.59 -0.22 5.05
CA GLU A 47 2.17 -1.48 4.53
C GLU A 47 3.10 -1.23 3.35
N TRP A 48 2.74 -0.31 2.45
CA TRP A 48 3.59 0.02 1.31
C TRP A 48 4.89 0.68 1.79
N CYS A 49 4.78 1.65 2.68
CA CYS A 49 5.92 2.37 3.24
C CYS A 49 6.90 1.45 3.97
N SER A 50 6.40 0.53 4.80
CA SER A 50 7.27 -0.36 5.59
C SER A 50 8.11 -1.28 4.74
N ILE A 51 7.65 -1.60 3.53
CA ILE A 51 8.39 -2.41 2.55
C ILE A 51 9.40 -1.55 1.79
N TRP A 52 8.97 -0.41 1.24
CA TRP A 52 9.73 0.28 0.20
C TRP A 52 10.57 1.45 0.69
N ILE A 53 10.18 2.15 1.76
CA ILE A 53 10.97 3.28 2.27
C ILE A 53 12.37 2.83 2.73
N PRO A 54 12.55 1.71 3.47
CA PRO A 54 13.89 1.26 3.84
C PRO A 54 14.78 0.89 2.64
N ILE A 55 14.18 0.56 1.49
CA ILE A 55 14.90 0.21 0.26
C ILE A 55 15.28 1.48 -0.53
N MET A 56 14.38 2.46 -0.60
CA MET A 56 14.59 3.71 -1.36
C MET A 56 15.40 4.76 -0.59
N HIS A 57 15.30 4.73 0.73
CA HIS A 57 15.89 5.69 1.65
C HIS A 57 16.60 4.92 2.79
N PRO A 58 17.68 4.19 2.50
CA PRO A 58 18.39 3.38 3.50
C PRO A 58 18.96 4.18 4.68
N GLU A 59 19.13 5.50 4.50
CA GLU A 59 19.57 6.44 5.52
C GLU A 59 18.47 6.85 6.51
N VAL A 60 17.20 6.56 6.20
CA VAL A 60 16.07 6.95 7.03
C VAL A 60 15.79 5.90 8.10
N GLU A 61 15.77 6.33 9.36
CA GLU A 61 15.43 5.49 10.50
C GLU A 61 14.02 4.90 10.36
N VAL A 62 13.91 3.57 10.48
CA VAL A 62 12.65 2.82 10.31
C VAL A 62 11.96 2.67 11.68
N PRO A 63 10.62 2.80 11.76
CA PRO A 63 9.91 2.62 13.01
C PRO A 63 10.03 1.21 13.58
N TYR A 64 10.18 1.13 14.91
CA TYR A 64 10.05 -0.12 15.67
C TYR A 64 8.61 -0.34 16.13
N SER A 65 8.24 -1.61 16.29
CA SER A 65 6.89 -1.99 16.74
C SER A 65 6.60 -1.43 18.13
N GLY A 66 5.52 -0.65 18.24
CA GLY A 66 5.09 -0.04 19.51
C GLY A 66 5.63 1.38 19.73
N GLU A 67 6.51 1.88 18.86
CA GLU A 67 7.06 3.22 18.95
C GLU A 67 6.38 4.20 17.99
N ARG A 68 6.56 5.49 18.27
CA ARG A 68 6.12 6.55 17.36
C ARG A 68 6.99 6.54 16.12
N ASN A 69 6.38 6.67 14.95
CA ASN A 69 7.13 6.74 13.69
C ASN A 69 8.15 7.90 13.71
N PRO A 70 9.42 7.64 13.35
CA PRO A 70 10.44 8.69 13.23
C PRO A 70 9.99 9.78 12.25
N TYR A 71 10.33 11.03 12.54
CA TYR A 71 9.94 12.16 11.69
C TYR A 71 10.48 12.02 10.27
N GLY A 72 11.74 11.57 10.14
CA GLY A 72 12.37 11.28 8.84
C GLY A 72 11.59 10.25 8.02
N TYR A 73 11.12 9.17 8.67
CA TYR A 73 10.32 8.13 8.03
C TYR A 73 8.98 8.65 7.51
N ILE A 74 8.23 9.39 8.33
CA ILE A 74 6.94 9.96 7.92
C ILE A 74 7.12 10.95 6.76
N LYS A 75 8.20 11.74 6.79
CA LYS A 75 8.52 12.68 5.71
C LYS A 75 8.83 11.96 4.40
N ALA A 76 9.65 10.91 4.45
CA ALA A 76 9.98 10.07 3.28
C ALA A 76 8.74 9.37 2.71
N CYS A 77 7.92 8.78 3.58
CA CYS A 77 6.62 8.23 3.22
C CYS A 77 5.73 9.24 2.52
N THR A 78 5.54 10.41 3.12
CA THR A 78 4.65 11.44 2.61
C THR A 78 5.10 11.93 1.25
N ALA A 79 6.40 12.23 1.09
CA ALA A 79 6.96 12.67 -0.18
C ALA A 79 6.78 11.61 -1.29
N THR A 80 7.13 10.36 -1.00
CA THR A 80 7.06 9.26 -1.97
C THR A 80 5.64 8.95 -2.39
N LEU A 81 4.73 8.81 -1.42
CA LEU A 81 3.33 8.52 -1.71
C LEU A 81 2.63 9.68 -2.41
N SER A 82 2.98 10.94 -2.10
CA SER A 82 2.48 12.09 -2.87
C SER A 82 2.91 12.02 -4.34
N ALA A 83 4.17 11.68 -4.61
CA ALA A 83 4.66 11.52 -5.98
C ALA A 83 3.96 10.38 -6.73
N LEU A 84 3.75 9.24 -6.08
CA LEU A 84 3.12 8.05 -6.68
C LEU A 84 1.62 8.23 -6.94
N THR A 85 0.92 8.94 -6.06
CA THR A 85 -0.54 9.00 -6.06
C THR A 85 -1.10 10.31 -6.59
N GLY A 86 -0.27 11.35 -6.72
CA GLY A 86 -0.68 12.70 -7.11
C GLY A 86 -1.42 13.48 -6.02
N TYR A 87 -1.67 12.89 -4.85
CA TYR A 87 -2.26 13.60 -3.72
C TYR A 87 -1.25 14.54 -3.07
N ASN A 88 -1.72 15.70 -2.62
CA ASN A 88 -0.86 16.65 -1.92
C ASN A 88 -0.31 16.07 -0.60
N PRO A 89 0.88 16.53 -0.15
CA PRO A 89 1.53 16.01 1.05
C PRO A 89 0.67 16.04 2.32
N LYS A 90 -0.13 17.09 2.54
CA LYS A 90 -0.97 17.22 3.74
C LYS A 90 -2.08 16.17 3.77
N THR A 91 -2.65 15.83 2.61
CA THR A 91 -3.65 14.75 2.49
C THR A 91 -3.01 13.41 2.81
N VAL A 92 -1.84 13.12 2.22
CA VAL A 92 -1.11 11.88 2.41
C VAL A 92 -0.67 11.70 3.87
N GLU A 93 -0.10 12.74 4.47
CA GLU A 93 0.29 12.74 5.88
C GLU A 93 -0.89 12.39 6.79
N GLY A 94 -2.08 12.92 6.46
CA GLY A 94 -3.33 12.60 7.17
C GLY A 94 -3.65 11.09 7.24
N TRP A 95 -3.26 10.30 6.23
CA TRP A 95 -3.50 8.85 6.20
C TRP A 95 -2.74 8.10 7.29
N PHE A 96 -1.59 8.63 7.73
CA PHE A 96 -0.80 8.08 8.84
C PHE A 96 -1.39 8.43 10.21
N TYR A 97 -2.30 9.41 10.26
CA TYR A 97 -2.96 9.87 11.48
C TYR A 97 -4.47 9.54 11.49
N GLY A 98 -4.87 8.50 10.76
CA GLY A 98 -6.23 7.95 10.81
C GLY A 98 -7.24 8.60 9.86
N LYS A 99 -6.84 9.55 9.01
CA LYS A 99 -7.74 10.03 7.94
C LYS A 99 -7.91 8.94 6.89
N SER A 100 -9.13 8.82 6.38
CA SER A 100 -9.43 7.88 5.29
C SER A 100 -8.78 8.31 3.97
N TYR A 101 -8.57 7.33 3.11
CA TYR A 101 -8.18 7.53 1.72
C TYR A 101 -9.18 6.83 0.80
N HIS A 102 -9.25 7.28 -0.45
CA HIS A 102 -10.11 6.65 -1.43
C HIS A 102 -9.63 5.22 -1.70
N TYR A 103 -10.55 4.26 -1.82
CA TYR A 103 -10.21 2.83 -1.96
C TYR A 103 -9.25 2.53 -3.13
N SER A 104 -9.25 3.37 -4.17
CA SER A 104 -8.38 3.20 -5.34
C SER A 104 -6.91 3.37 -5.00
N VAL A 105 -6.59 4.15 -3.95
CA VAL A 105 -5.21 4.32 -3.47
C VAL A 105 -4.62 2.97 -3.09
N GLY A 106 -5.37 2.14 -2.35
CA GLY A 106 -4.86 0.83 -1.94
C GLY A 106 -4.58 -0.12 -3.12
N ILE A 107 -5.40 -0.06 -4.16
CA ILE A 107 -5.17 -0.81 -5.40
C ILE A 107 -3.95 -0.27 -6.14
N LEU A 108 -3.84 1.05 -6.27
CA LEU A 108 -2.72 1.72 -6.94
C LEU A 108 -1.39 1.37 -6.27
N LEU A 109 -1.33 1.43 -4.93
CA LEU A 109 -0.15 1.05 -4.16
C LEU A 109 0.21 -0.42 -4.34
N ARG A 110 -0.80 -1.30 -4.41
CA ARG A 110 -0.55 -2.71 -4.74
C ARG A 110 0.04 -2.88 -6.13
N CYS A 111 -0.46 -2.16 -7.14
CA CYS A 111 0.10 -2.16 -8.48
C CYS A 111 1.57 -1.70 -8.48
N PHE A 112 1.90 -0.60 -7.80
CA PHE A 112 3.28 -0.15 -7.66
C PHE A 112 4.16 -1.19 -6.95
N HIS A 113 3.67 -1.81 -5.88
CA HIS A 113 4.40 -2.88 -5.20
C HIS A 113 4.72 -4.04 -6.14
N LEU A 114 3.75 -4.49 -6.95
CA LEU A 114 4.01 -5.55 -7.93
C LEU A 114 5.01 -5.09 -9.00
N MET A 115 4.86 -3.88 -9.55
CA MET A 115 5.79 -3.34 -10.55
C MET A 115 7.22 -3.24 -10.01
N PHE A 116 7.40 -2.77 -8.77
CA PHE A 116 8.74 -2.67 -8.16
C PHE A 116 9.30 -4.06 -7.85
N LYS A 117 8.48 -4.98 -7.36
CA LYS A 117 8.90 -6.36 -7.04
C LYS A 117 9.32 -7.16 -8.28
N PHE A 118 8.67 -6.93 -9.42
CA PHE A 118 9.00 -7.62 -10.67
C PHE A 118 10.01 -6.85 -11.53
N GLY A 119 9.96 -5.52 -11.53
CA GLY A 119 10.94 -4.67 -12.21
C GLY A 119 12.34 -4.79 -11.61
N SER A 120 12.45 -4.94 -10.28
CA SER A 120 13.74 -5.22 -9.62
C SER A 120 14.34 -6.58 -9.97
N LYS A 121 13.55 -7.51 -10.53
CA LYS A 121 14.05 -8.78 -11.08
C LYS A 121 14.43 -8.70 -12.56
N LEU A 122 14.08 -7.61 -13.24
CA LEU A 122 14.31 -7.40 -14.68
C LEU A 122 15.49 -6.46 -14.98
N CYS A 123 16.09 -5.83 -13.96
CA CYS A 123 17.41 -5.21 -14.08
C CYS A 123 18.49 -6.23 -13.71
N PRO A 124 19.20 -6.86 -14.66
CA PRO A 124 20.50 -7.44 -14.34
C PRO A 124 21.36 -6.29 -13.81
N ARG A 125 21.97 -6.47 -12.63
CA ARG A 125 22.99 -5.55 -12.12
C ARG A 125 24.04 -5.42 -13.23
N VAL A 126 24.13 -4.24 -13.84
CA VAL A 126 25.23 -3.87 -14.73
C VAL A 126 26.43 -3.49 -13.87
#